data_AF-X1QDT6-F1
#
_entry.id   AF-X1QDT6-F1
#
_cell.length_a   1.000
_cell.length_b   1.000
_cell.length_c   1.000
_cell.angle_alpha   90.00
_cell.angle_beta   90.00
_cell.angle_gamma   90.00
#
_symmetry.space_group_name_H-M   'P 1'
#
loop_
_entity.id
_entity.type
_entity.pdbx_description
1 polymer ?
#
loop_
_entity_poly.entity_id
_entity_poly.type
_entity_poly.pdbx_seq_one_letter_code
_entity_poly.pdbx_strand_id
1 'polypeptide(L)'
;MPLTGIEIFKLLPKTNCKECGEPTCLAFAMKLAAGKAELSACPYVSEEAKAKLTEAAAPPILPVTIGIGDRALKVGGETVMFRHEKRFENPPGFAILISDTMEDSEIESRLERFGQLQYERIGLLLRPDLVAVRDDSGDATRFEAVVNKVKQNSECGIILMSSNPDTLAAGLKVCADRKPLLYAATEENLERMADLAKENSCPLAVKASSPEELAELTTKLTGAGVKDIS
;
A
#
# COMPACT_ATOMS: atom_id res chain seq x y z
N MET A 1 13.97 -14.59 0.69
CA MET A 1 12.87 -15.41 0.15
C MET A 1 12.47 -16.42 1.22
N PRO A 2 11.19 -16.66 1.50
CA PRO A 2 10.74 -17.69 2.45
C PRO A 2 11.11 -19.12 1.99
N LEU A 3 11.33 -19.35 0.69
CA LEU A 3 11.84 -20.63 0.19
C LEU A 3 13.32 -20.81 0.50
N THR A 4 13.65 -22.01 0.98
CA THR A 4 15.02 -22.49 1.09
C THR A 4 15.63 -22.71 -0.29
N GLY A 5 16.97 -22.64 -0.40
CA GLY A 5 17.64 -22.94 -1.67
C GLY A 5 17.38 -24.36 -2.18
N ILE A 6 17.00 -25.30 -1.30
CA ILE A 6 16.61 -26.67 -1.68
C ILE A 6 15.24 -26.67 -2.37
N GLU A 7 14.26 -25.92 -1.85
CA GLU A 7 12.93 -25.81 -2.44
C GLU A 7 12.98 -25.12 -3.79
N ILE A 8 13.78 -24.05 -3.91
CA ILE A 8 14.02 -23.38 -5.19
C ILE A 8 14.65 -24.34 -6.20
N PHE A 9 15.66 -25.12 -5.78
CA PHE A 9 16.33 -26.10 -6.65
C PHE A 9 15.38 -27.16 -7.21
N LYS A 10 14.33 -27.56 -6.48
CA LYS A 10 13.32 -28.52 -6.96
C LYS A 10 12.55 -28.00 -8.18
N LEU A 11 12.37 -26.68 -8.28
CA LEU A 11 11.63 -25.99 -9.35
C LEU A 11 12.52 -25.59 -10.54
N LEU A 12 13.85 -25.66 -10.40
CA LEU A 12 14.77 -25.32 -11.48
C LEU A 12 14.94 -26.45 -12.51
N PRO A 13 15.41 -26.14 -13.73
CA PRO A 13 15.61 -27.13 -14.82
C PRO A 13 16.69 -28.18 -14.56
N LYS A 14 17.56 -27.99 -13.55
CA LYS A 14 18.66 -28.90 -13.15
C LYS A 14 19.66 -29.22 -14.27
N THR A 15 19.80 -28.34 -15.26
CA THR A 15 20.73 -28.50 -16.39
C THR A 15 22.19 -28.25 -16.03
N ASN A 16 22.47 -27.45 -14.99
CA ASN A 16 23.81 -27.00 -14.59
C ASN A 16 24.60 -26.37 -15.77
N CYS A 17 23.92 -25.69 -16.69
CA CYS A 17 24.51 -25.13 -17.92
C CYS A 17 25.43 -23.91 -17.68
N LYS A 18 25.37 -23.29 -16.50
CA LYS A 18 26.14 -22.09 -16.09
C LYS A 18 25.79 -20.80 -16.85
N GLU A 19 24.75 -20.80 -17.66
CA GLU A 19 24.32 -19.60 -18.40
C GLU A 19 23.76 -18.48 -17.51
N CYS A 20 23.34 -18.81 -16.29
CA CYS A 20 22.97 -17.82 -15.27
C CYS A 20 24.17 -17.23 -14.49
N GLY A 21 25.42 -17.58 -14.88
CA GLY A 21 26.64 -17.12 -14.20
C GLY A 21 27.05 -17.93 -12.96
N GLU A 22 26.25 -18.92 -12.55
CA GLU A 22 26.51 -19.76 -11.39
C GLU A 22 27.02 -21.15 -11.78
N PRO A 23 27.92 -21.76 -10.98
CA PRO A 23 28.57 -23.03 -11.32
C PRO A 23 27.59 -24.21 -11.38
N THR A 24 26.48 -24.15 -10.65
CA THR A 24 25.42 -25.19 -10.61
C THR A 24 24.05 -24.55 -10.39
N CYS A 25 22.98 -25.26 -10.75
CA CYS A 25 21.60 -24.85 -10.44
C CYS A 25 21.37 -24.76 -8.92
N LEU A 26 22.05 -25.57 -8.11
CA LEU A 26 21.97 -25.48 -6.66
C LEU A 26 22.62 -24.19 -6.13
N ALA A 27 23.78 -23.80 -6.68
CA ALA A 27 24.42 -22.53 -6.33
C ALA A 27 23.53 -21.33 -6.70
N PHE A 28 22.90 -21.37 -7.87
CA PHE A 28 21.91 -20.38 -8.30
C PHE A 28 20.71 -20.32 -7.33
N ALA A 29 20.17 -21.47 -6.94
CA ALA A 29 19.06 -21.54 -5.99
C ALA A 29 19.41 -20.96 -4.62
N MET A 30 20.63 -21.20 -4.11
CA MET A 30 21.09 -20.61 -2.85
C MET A 30 21.27 -19.09 -2.94
N LYS A 31 21.76 -18.57 -4.07
CA LYS A 31 21.85 -17.12 -4.30
C LYS A 31 20.48 -16.46 -4.45
N LEU A 32 19.53 -17.11 -5.12
CA LEU A 32 18.14 -16.68 -5.19
C LEU A 32 17.51 -16.59 -3.80
N ALA A 33 17.64 -17.63 -2.97
CA ALA A 33 17.11 -17.64 -1.60
C ALA A 33 17.64 -16.46 -0.77
N ALA A 34 18.93 -16.14 -0.96
CA ALA A 34 19.63 -15.04 -0.30
C ALA A 34 19.39 -13.65 -0.94
N GLY A 35 18.60 -13.55 -2.02
CA GLY A 35 18.34 -12.28 -2.73
C GLY A 35 19.56 -11.72 -3.48
N LYS A 36 20.54 -12.55 -3.84
CA LYS A 36 21.79 -12.17 -4.52
C LYS A 36 21.78 -12.44 -6.02
N ALA A 37 20.66 -12.95 -6.55
CA ALA A 37 20.44 -13.24 -7.96
C ALA A 37 18.97 -13.02 -8.28
N GLU A 38 18.67 -12.75 -9.55
CA GLU A 38 17.30 -12.64 -10.05
C GLU A 38 16.91 -13.89 -10.85
N LEU A 39 15.63 -14.28 -10.77
CA LEU A 39 15.13 -15.46 -11.49
C LEU A 39 15.24 -15.31 -13.02
N SER A 40 15.16 -14.06 -13.50
CA SER A 40 15.35 -13.64 -14.88
C SER A 40 16.70 -14.07 -15.47
N ALA A 41 17.71 -14.30 -14.63
CA ALA A 41 19.05 -14.73 -15.06
C ALA A 41 19.10 -16.17 -15.60
N CYS A 42 18.08 -17.00 -15.36
CA CYS A 42 18.04 -18.36 -15.88
C CYS A 42 17.08 -18.45 -17.09
N PRO A 43 17.60 -18.64 -18.32
CA PRO A 43 16.78 -18.62 -19.53
C PRO A 43 15.85 -19.84 -19.69
N TYR A 44 16.09 -20.91 -18.91
CA TYR A 44 15.39 -22.19 -19.05
C TYR A 44 14.30 -22.43 -18.00
N VAL A 45 14.01 -21.46 -17.12
CA VAL A 45 12.94 -21.62 -16.11
C VAL A 45 11.58 -21.62 -16.81
N SER A 46 10.76 -22.63 -16.55
CA SER A 46 9.41 -22.72 -17.10
C SER A 46 8.51 -21.61 -16.53
N GLU A 47 7.51 -21.18 -17.29
CA GLU A 47 6.56 -20.16 -16.81
C GLU A 47 5.83 -20.58 -15.53
N GLU A 48 5.54 -21.88 -15.36
CA GLU A 48 4.96 -22.41 -14.13
C GLU A 48 5.91 -22.27 -12.93
N ALA A 49 7.20 -22.57 -13.11
CA ALA A 49 8.21 -22.40 -12.07
C ALA A 49 8.43 -20.92 -11.77
N LYS A 50 8.38 -20.04 -12.78
CA LYS A 50 8.43 -18.59 -12.59
C LYS A 50 7.27 -18.10 -11.75
N ALA A 51 6.04 -18.51 -12.04
CA ALA A 51 4.87 -18.13 -11.25
C ALA A 51 5.03 -18.54 -9.78
N LYS A 52 5.33 -19.83 -9.52
CA LYS A 52 5.52 -20.37 -8.16
C LYS A 52 6.66 -19.68 -7.40
N LEU A 53 7.79 -19.45 -8.06
CA LEU A 53 8.95 -18.79 -7.43
C LEU A 53 8.70 -17.29 -7.21
N THR A 54 7.95 -16.63 -8.08
CA THR A 54 7.62 -15.20 -7.93
C THR A 54 6.60 -15.00 -6.81
N GLU A 55 5.57 -15.85 -6.75
CA GLU A 55 4.59 -15.88 -5.66
C GLU A 55 5.28 -16.15 -4.32
N ALA A 56 6.16 -17.16 -4.27
CA ALA A 56 6.90 -17.46 -3.05
C ALA A 56 8.04 -16.47 -2.76
N ALA A 57 8.44 -15.63 -3.71
CA ALA A 57 9.40 -14.55 -3.50
C ALA A 57 8.75 -13.24 -3.06
N ALA A 58 7.42 -13.12 -3.21
CA ALA A 58 6.69 -11.96 -2.74
C ALA A 58 6.98 -11.75 -1.24
N PRO A 59 7.19 -10.50 -0.82
CA PRO A 59 7.35 -10.22 0.60
C PRO A 59 6.08 -10.68 1.34
N PRO A 60 6.21 -11.21 2.58
CA PRO A 60 5.06 -11.66 3.37
C PRO A 60 3.99 -10.58 3.52
N ILE A 61 4.41 -9.32 3.54
CA ILE A 61 3.55 -8.14 3.55
C ILE A 61 3.86 -7.35 2.28
N LEU A 62 2.88 -7.16 1.40
CA LEU A 62 3.04 -6.33 0.21
C LEU A 62 3.16 -4.86 0.61
N PRO A 63 4.02 -4.08 -0.07
CA PRO A 63 4.06 -2.64 0.15
C PRO A 63 2.87 -1.96 -0.54
N VAL A 64 2.26 -0.99 0.14
CA VAL A 64 1.21 -0.11 -0.39
C VAL A 64 1.73 1.31 -0.42
N THR A 65 1.38 2.07 -1.46
CA THR A 65 1.79 3.47 -1.61
C THR A 65 0.57 4.38 -1.63
N ILE A 66 0.57 5.38 -0.75
CA ILE A 66 -0.47 6.42 -0.64
C ILE A 66 0.14 7.73 -1.11
N GLY A 67 -0.48 8.41 -2.08
CA GLY A 67 0.10 9.62 -2.65
C GLY A 67 0.92 9.38 -3.93
N ILE A 68 1.50 10.47 -4.44
CA ILE A 68 2.36 10.50 -5.62
C ILE A 68 3.58 11.41 -5.38
N GLY A 69 4.61 11.27 -6.21
CA GLY A 69 5.81 12.10 -6.17
C GLY A 69 6.64 11.93 -4.89
N ASP A 70 7.41 12.96 -4.55
CA ASP A 70 8.35 12.93 -3.41
C ASP A 70 7.67 12.88 -2.03
N ARG A 71 6.35 13.08 -2.00
CA ARG A 71 5.51 12.98 -0.79
C ARG A 71 4.68 11.70 -0.74
N ALA A 72 4.87 10.77 -1.67
CA ALA A 72 4.22 9.47 -1.61
C ALA A 72 4.72 8.69 -0.38
N LEU A 73 3.78 8.28 0.46
CA LEU A 73 4.06 7.45 1.62
C LEU A 73 3.99 5.98 1.21
N LYS A 74 5.10 5.27 1.35
CA LYS A 74 5.15 3.82 1.20
C LYS A 74 5.07 3.17 2.59
N VAL A 75 4.16 2.22 2.77
CA VAL A 75 3.98 1.41 3.98
C VAL A 75 3.97 -0.08 3.64
N GLY A 76 4.09 -0.95 4.63
CA GLY A 76 4.15 -2.41 4.42
C GLY A 76 5.54 -2.85 3.94
N GLY A 77 5.63 -4.02 3.29
CA GLY A 77 6.93 -4.56 2.85
C GLY A 77 7.79 -5.16 3.96
N GLU A 78 7.26 -5.27 5.19
CA GLU A 78 8.02 -5.75 6.35
C GLU A 78 8.26 -7.26 6.30
N THR A 79 9.45 -7.67 6.77
CA THR A 79 9.89 -9.08 6.71
C THR A 79 10.25 -9.69 8.06
N VAL A 80 10.27 -8.88 9.13
CA VAL A 80 10.70 -9.31 10.47
C VAL A 80 9.77 -8.75 11.54
N MET A 81 9.62 -9.48 12.64
CA MET A 81 8.86 -9.03 13.81
C MET A 81 9.71 -8.16 14.72
N PHE A 82 11.01 -8.44 14.80
CA PHE A 82 11.93 -7.72 15.68
C PHE A 82 13.03 -7.00 14.89
N ARG A 83 13.21 -5.71 15.18
CA ARG A 83 14.20 -4.86 14.51
C ARG A 83 15.67 -5.27 14.69
N HIS A 84 15.99 -6.24 15.54
CA HIS A 84 17.35 -6.73 15.74
C HIS A 84 17.64 -7.99 14.91
N GLU A 85 16.62 -8.65 14.36
CA GLU A 85 16.78 -9.75 13.40
C GLU A 85 17.22 -9.21 12.03
N LYS A 86 16.70 -8.04 11.66
CA LYS A 86 17.07 -7.30 10.45
C LYS A 86 16.82 -5.80 10.63
N ARG A 87 16.00 -5.18 9.77
CA ARG A 87 15.56 -3.79 9.85
C ARG A 87 14.07 -3.75 9.52
N PHE A 88 13.38 -2.75 10.04
CA PHE A 88 12.09 -2.35 9.48
C PHE A 88 12.34 -1.58 8.18
N GLU A 89 11.56 -1.88 7.16
CA GLU A 89 11.80 -1.42 5.79
C GLU A 89 11.18 -0.04 5.54
N ASN A 90 9.93 0.19 5.96
CA ASN A 90 9.21 1.44 5.72
C ASN A 90 8.70 2.06 7.04
N PRO A 91 8.93 3.37 7.28
CA PRO A 91 8.44 4.04 8.48
C PRO A 91 6.89 4.12 8.48
N PRO A 92 6.25 4.16 9.67
CA PRO A 92 4.81 4.36 9.75
C PRO A 92 4.45 5.78 9.30
N GLY A 93 3.32 5.91 8.61
CA GLY A 93 2.76 7.22 8.26
C GLY A 93 1.97 7.84 9.39
N PHE A 94 2.10 9.14 9.56
CA PHE A 94 1.26 9.91 10.49
C PHE A 94 0.22 10.73 9.74
N ALA A 95 -1.04 10.55 10.12
CA ALA A 95 -2.16 11.30 9.60
C ALA A 95 -2.76 12.23 10.67
N ILE A 96 -3.12 13.45 10.29
CA ILE A 96 -4.06 14.26 11.09
C ILE A 96 -5.49 13.99 10.63
N LEU A 97 -6.43 14.00 11.57
CA LEU A 97 -7.85 13.80 11.28
C LEU A 97 -8.58 15.14 11.18
N ILE A 98 -9.32 15.30 10.09
CA ILE A 98 -10.25 16.40 9.84
C ILE A 98 -11.64 15.81 9.62
N SER A 99 -12.60 16.24 10.41
CA SER A 99 -14.01 15.91 10.20
C SER A 99 -14.62 16.95 9.27
N ASP A 100 -15.48 16.52 8.35
CA ASP A 100 -16.20 17.42 7.46
C ASP A 100 -17.25 18.29 8.18
N THR A 101 -17.62 17.95 9.42
CA THR A 101 -18.48 18.77 10.29
C THR A 101 -17.73 19.89 11.02
N MET A 102 -16.39 19.94 10.94
CA MET A 102 -15.62 21.04 11.51
C MET A 102 -15.90 22.35 10.77
N GLU A 103 -15.89 23.45 11.53
CA GLU A 103 -15.94 24.80 10.96
C GLU A 103 -14.73 25.05 10.05
N ASP A 104 -14.97 25.80 8.97
CA ASP A 104 -13.95 26.05 7.95
C ASP A 104 -12.69 26.70 8.50
N SER A 105 -12.83 27.60 9.48
CA SER A 105 -11.69 28.25 10.13
C SER A 105 -10.84 27.28 10.98
N GLU A 106 -11.47 26.26 11.57
CA GLU A 106 -10.75 25.23 12.33
C GLU A 106 -9.99 24.29 11.39
N ILE A 107 -10.59 23.94 10.24
CA ILE A 107 -9.94 23.15 9.19
C ILE A 107 -8.68 23.88 8.69
N GLU A 108 -8.80 25.17 8.39
CA GLU A 108 -7.69 26.00 7.91
C GLU A 108 -6.57 26.10 8.94
N SER A 109 -6.91 26.37 10.21
CA SER A 109 -5.95 26.41 11.32
C SER A 109 -5.19 25.08 11.48
N ARG A 110 -5.87 23.93 11.34
CA ARG A 110 -5.22 22.61 11.40
C ARG A 110 -4.29 22.37 10.22
N LEU A 111 -4.68 22.76 9.02
CA LEU A 111 -3.86 22.60 7.82
C LEU A 111 -2.62 23.52 7.86
N GLU A 112 -2.76 24.73 8.38
CA GLU A 112 -1.63 25.63 8.60
C GLU A 112 -0.64 25.02 9.60
N ARG A 113 -1.12 24.55 10.76
CA ARG A 113 -0.29 23.88 11.76
C ARG A 113 0.36 22.61 11.19
N PHE A 114 -0.37 21.83 10.39
CA PHE A 114 0.16 20.67 9.71
C PHE A 114 1.35 21.01 8.80
N GLY A 115 1.25 22.11 8.04
CA GLY A 115 2.34 22.61 7.20
C GLY A 115 3.55 23.07 8.01
N GLN A 116 3.33 23.62 9.21
CA GLN A 116 4.38 24.11 10.11
C GLN A 116 5.04 23.03 10.98
N LEU A 117 4.38 21.88 11.17
CA LEU A 117 4.88 20.76 11.97
C LEU A 117 5.98 19.99 11.24
N GLN A 118 7.10 20.66 10.98
CA GLN A 118 8.27 20.10 10.33
C GLN A 118 9.52 20.41 11.16
N TYR A 119 10.33 19.39 11.42
CA TYR A 119 11.54 19.53 12.23
C TYR A 119 12.68 18.71 11.64
N GLU A 120 13.85 19.34 11.53
CA GLU A 120 15.06 18.65 11.11
C GLU A 120 15.71 17.96 12.31
N ARG A 121 15.98 16.66 12.18
CA ARG A 121 16.66 15.87 13.20
C ARG A 121 17.73 15.01 12.54
N ILE A 122 18.99 15.36 12.75
CA ILE A 122 20.15 14.61 12.23
C ILE A 122 20.05 14.47 10.69
N GLY A 123 19.77 15.57 9.99
CA GLY A 123 19.64 15.59 8.52
C GLY A 123 18.37 14.94 7.97
N LEU A 124 17.45 14.49 8.82
CA LEU A 124 16.13 13.99 8.43
C LEU A 124 15.06 15.05 8.67
N LEU A 125 14.25 15.34 7.66
CA LEU A 125 13.07 16.17 7.79
C LEU A 125 11.90 15.32 8.31
N LEU A 126 11.57 15.50 9.59
CA LEU A 126 10.42 14.85 10.23
C LEU A 126 9.20 15.74 10.05
N ARG A 127 8.12 15.19 9.49
CA ARG A 127 6.88 15.89 9.16
C ARG A 127 5.72 14.89 9.12
N PRO A 128 4.47 15.33 9.28
CA PRO A 128 3.33 14.46 9.06
C PRO A 128 3.12 14.16 7.57
N ASP A 129 2.64 12.96 7.29
CA ASP A 129 2.61 12.38 5.93
C ASP A 129 1.26 12.58 5.25
N LEU A 130 0.17 12.47 6.02
CA LEU A 130 -1.19 12.35 5.50
C LEU A 130 -2.19 13.29 6.20
N VAL A 131 -3.27 13.61 5.51
CA VAL A 131 -4.49 14.17 6.10
C VAL A 131 -5.64 13.21 5.84
N ALA A 132 -6.33 12.80 6.89
CA ALA A 132 -7.52 11.98 6.83
C ALA A 132 -8.77 12.86 6.92
N VAL A 133 -9.59 12.86 5.88
CA VAL A 133 -10.88 13.54 5.85
C VAL A 133 -11.97 12.54 6.13
N ARG A 134 -12.74 12.76 7.21
CA ARG A 134 -13.82 11.87 7.65
C ARG A 134 -15.19 12.49 7.41
N ASP A 135 -16.04 11.72 6.77
CA ASP A 135 -17.45 11.95 6.56
C ASP A 135 -18.21 11.67 7.85
N ASP A 136 -18.42 12.70 8.67
CA ASP A 136 -19.31 12.66 9.83
C ASP A 136 -20.67 13.29 9.52
N SER A 137 -20.77 14.09 8.44
CA SER A 137 -21.98 14.80 8.05
C SER A 137 -22.97 13.96 7.23
N GLY A 138 -22.47 12.98 6.47
CA GLY A 138 -23.22 12.25 5.46
C GLY A 138 -23.53 13.07 4.19
N ASP A 139 -23.02 14.29 4.07
CA ASP A 139 -23.23 15.19 2.94
C ASP A 139 -22.04 15.11 1.96
N ALA A 140 -22.28 14.47 0.81
CA ALA A 140 -21.30 14.32 -0.25
C ALA A 140 -20.73 15.67 -0.76
N THR A 141 -21.54 16.72 -0.77
CA THR A 141 -21.12 18.06 -1.21
C THR A 141 -20.19 18.70 -0.20
N ARG A 142 -20.52 18.57 1.09
CA ARG A 142 -19.66 19.06 2.18
C ARG A 142 -18.33 18.30 2.21
N PHE A 143 -18.38 16.98 2.08
CA PHE A 143 -17.19 16.14 2.03
C PHE A 143 -16.28 16.51 0.85
N GLU A 144 -16.84 16.63 -0.37
CA GLU A 144 -16.09 17.10 -1.55
C GLU A 144 -15.43 18.45 -1.32
N ALA A 145 -16.14 19.41 -0.73
CA ALA A 145 -15.62 20.75 -0.44
C ALA A 145 -14.43 20.71 0.54
N VAL A 146 -14.52 19.90 1.60
CA VAL A 146 -13.44 19.74 2.58
C VAL A 146 -12.23 19.04 1.96
N VAL A 147 -12.43 17.98 1.18
CA VAL A 147 -11.34 17.29 0.47
C VAL A 147 -10.63 18.24 -0.50
N ASN A 148 -11.39 19.03 -1.26
CA ASN A 148 -10.82 20.03 -2.16
C ASN A 148 -10.02 21.10 -1.38
N LYS A 149 -10.51 21.55 -0.22
CA LYS A 149 -9.79 22.48 0.65
C LYS A 149 -8.47 21.88 1.14
N VAL A 150 -8.47 20.62 1.59
CA VAL A 150 -7.25 19.91 1.99
C VAL A 150 -6.26 19.81 0.82
N LYS A 151 -6.74 19.47 -0.37
CA LYS A 151 -5.89 19.37 -1.57
C LYS A 151 -5.25 20.70 -1.95
N GLN A 152 -5.98 21.81 -1.85
CA GLN A 152 -5.49 23.14 -2.22
C GLN A 152 -4.48 23.70 -1.21
N ASN A 153 -4.59 23.33 0.06
CA ASN A 153 -3.79 23.89 1.16
C ASN A 153 -2.68 22.96 1.65
N SER A 154 -2.50 21.79 1.05
CA SER A 154 -1.46 20.84 1.46
C SER A 154 -0.98 19.93 0.33
N GLU A 155 0.34 19.66 0.31
CA GLU A 155 0.96 18.68 -0.59
C GLU A 155 1.08 17.27 0.03
N CYS A 156 0.43 16.99 1.17
CA CYS A 156 0.44 15.65 1.80
C CYS A 156 -0.41 14.60 1.08
N GLY A 157 -0.20 13.31 1.36
CA GLY A 157 -1.15 12.28 0.94
C GLY A 157 -2.51 12.46 1.64
N ILE A 158 -3.56 11.91 1.06
CA ILE A 158 -4.93 12.08 1.55
C ILE A 158 -5.52 10.70 1.86
N ILE A 159 -6.25 10.59 2.97
CA ILE A 159 -7.13 9.45 3.28
C ILE A 159 -8.57 9.95 3.21
N LEU A 160 -9.41 9.32 2.39
CA LEU A 160 -10.84 9.57 2.33
C LEU A 160 -11.54 8.56 3.23
N MET A 161 -12.25 9.00 4.26
CA MET A 161 -12.93 8.13 5.21
C MET A 161 -14.46 8.31 5.12
N SER A 162 -15.16 7.38 4.48
CA SER A 162 -16.62 7.30 4.48
C SER A 162 -17.08 5.84 4.35
N SER A 163 -18.21 5.50 4.97
CA SER A 163 -18.90 4.22 4.73
C SER A 163 -19.79 4.25 3.49
N ASN A 164 -20.12 5.45 2.98
CA ASN A 164 -20.95 5.66 1.81
C ASN A 164 -20.08 5.80 0.55
N PRO A 165 -20.16 4.85 -0.42
CA PRO A 165 -19.39 4.93 -1.65
C PRO A 165 -19.67 6.18 -2.48
N ASP A 166 -20.89 6.73 -2.42
CA ASP A 166 -21.26 7.93 -3.17
C ASP A 166 -20.58 9.19 -2.61
N THR A 167 -20.53 9.33 -1.28
CA THR A 167 -19.77 10.40 -0.61
C THR A 167 -18.27 10.26 -0.90
N LEU A 168 -17.75 9.04 -0.81
CA LEU A 168 -16.35 8.77 -1.08
C LEU A 168 -15.98 9.10 -2.53
N ALA A 169 -16.84 8.75 -3.49
CA ALA A 169 -16.66 9.06 -4.91
C ALA A 169 -16.66 10.58 -5.17
N ALA A 170 -17.50 11.35 -4.49
CA ALA A 170 -17.50 12.81 -4.57
C ALA A 170 -16.17 13.41 -4.10
N GLY A 171 -15.63 12.96 -2.97
CA GLY A 171 -14.30 13.35 -2.51
C GLY A 171 -13.18 12.87 -3.45
N LEU A 172 -13.27 11.65 -3.97
CA LEU A 172 -12.28 11.08 -4.88
C LEU A 172 -12.19 11.86 -6.19
N LYS A 173 -13.32 12.31 -6.73
CA LYS A 173 -13.38 13.11 -7.97
C LYS A 173 -12.45 14.32 -7.94
N VAL A 174 -12.28 14.98 -6.78
CA VAL A 174 -11.45 16.18 -6.66
C VAL A 174 -9.98 15.87 -6.35
N CYS A 175 -9.63 14.65 -5.94
CA CYS A 175 -8.26 14.30 -5.50
C CYS A 175 -7.68 12.99 -6.04
N ALA A 176 -8.35 12.32 -7.00
CA ALA A 176 -7.89 11.05 -7.59
C ALA A 176 -6.49 11.12 -8.21
N ASP A 177 -6.12 12.28 -8.77
CA ASP A 177 -4.77 12.57 -9.27
C ASP A 177 -3.68 12.41 -8.20
N ARG A 178 -4.04 12.49 -6.92
CA ARG A 178 -3.14 12.34 -5.78
C ARG A 178 -3.13 10.94 -5.19
N LYS A 179 -3.83 9.97 -5.80
CA LYS A 179 -3.92 8.57 -5.35
C LYS A 179 -4.17 8.43 -3.83
N PRO A 180 -5.31 8.95 -3.33
CA PRO A 180 -5.65 8.88 -1.91
C PRO A 180 -5.88 7.44 -1.46
N LEU A 181 -5.76 7.19 -0.16
CA LEU A 181 -6.24 5.96 0.47
C LEU A 181 -7.76 6.03 0.64
N LEU A 182 -8.46 5.02 0.11
CA LEU A 182 -9.90 4.87 0.26
C LEU A 182 -10.20 4.07 1.53
N TYR A 183 -10.85 4.69 2.50
CA TYR A 183 -11.24 4.07 3.77
C TYR A 183 -12.78 4.10 3.92
N ALA A 184 -13.47 2.96 4.00
CA ALA A 184 -12.97 1.60 3.88
C ALA A 184 -14.00 0.68 3.24
N ALA A 185 -13.52 -0.38 2.59
CA ALA A 185 -14.33 -1.48 2.16
C ALA A 185 -14.76 -2.34 3.36
N THR A 186 -16.06 -2.58 3.46
CA THR A 186 -16.71 -3.48 4.42
C THR A 186 -17.49 -4.55 3.65
N GLU A 187 -18.09 -5.51 4.36
CA GLU A 187 -18.95 -6.52 3.73
C GLU A 187 -20.09 -5.89 2.92
N GLU A 188 -20.68 -4.79 3.43
CA GLU A 188 -21.86 -4.15 2.84
C GLU A 188 -21.58 -3.38 1.54
N ASN A 189 -20.34 -2.92 1.34
CA ASN A 189 -19.99 -2.02 0.22
C ASN A 189 -18.80 -2.52 -0.63
N LEU A 190 -18.37 -3.77 -0.43
CA LEU A 190 -17.15 -4.36 -0.98
C LEU A 190 -17.00 -4.17 -2.49
N GLU A 191 -18.04 -4.52 -3.27
CA GLU A 191 -17.99 -4.47 -4.73
C GLU A 191 -17.84 -3.03 -5.25
N ARG A 192 -18.66 -2.11 -4.75
CA ARG A 192 -18.60 -0.68 -5.13
C ARG A 192 -17.25 -0.06 -4.78
N MET A 193 -16.71 -0.39 -3.60
CA MET A 193 -15.41 0.11 -3.17
C MET A 193 -14.25 -0.48 -3.99
N ALA A 194 -14.35 -1.77 -4.38
CA ALA A 194 -13.38 -2.41 -5.26
C ALA A 194 -13.34 -1.72 -6.63
N ASP A 195 -14.50 -1.41 -7.20
CA ASP A 195 -14.60 -0.74 -8.50
C ASP A 195 -14.03 0.68 -8.44
N LEU A 196 -14.38 1.47 -7.43
CA LEU A 196 -13.81 2.81 -7.21
C LEU A 196 -12.27 2.78 -7.11
N ALA A 197 -11.73 1.82 -6.36
CA ALA A 197 -10.30 1.65 -6.18
C ALA A 197 -9.59 1.28 -7.50
N LYS A 198 -10.15 0.33 -8.27
CA LYS A 198 -9.59 -0.10 -9.56
C LYS A 198 -9.63 1.01 -10.60
N GLU A 199 -10.77 1.65 -10.77
CA GLU A 199 -10.98 2.71 -11.77
C GLU A 199 -10.01 3.88 -11.58
N ASN A 200 -9.70 4.21 -10.32
CA ASN A 200 -8.83 5.33 -9.97
C ASN A 200 -7.40 4.90 -9.60
N SER A 201 -7.09 3.61 -9.66
CA SER A 201 -5.78 3.05 -9.25
C SER A 201 -5.33 3.55 -7.87
N CYS A 202 -6.25 3.56 -6.91
CA CYS A 202 -6.06 4.04 -5.55
C CYS A 202 -5.98 2.87 -4.56
N PRO A 203 -5.15 2.97 -3.51
CA PRO A 203 -5.13 1.96 -2.45
C PRO A 203 -6.44 1.94 -1.66
N LEU A 204 -6.85 0.76 -1.23
CA LEU A 204 -8.12 0.50 -0.54
C LEU A 204 -7.88 -0.13 0.82
N ALA A 205 -8.36 0.51 1.88
CA ALA A 205 -8.37 -0.06 3.22
C ALA A 205 -9.57 -0.98 3.43
N VAL A 206 -9.37 -2.09 4.12
CA VAL A 206 -10.45 -3.04 4.47
C VAL A 206 -10.75 -2.98 5.95
N LYS A 207 -12.03 -2.93 6.30
CA LYS A 207 -12.51 -2.89 7.68
C LYS A 207 -13.48 -4.05 7.91
N ALA A 208 -13.20 -4.84 8.92
CA ALA A 208 -14.00 -5.98 9.36
C ALA A 208 -14.08 -6.01 10.89
N SER A 209 -15.02 -6.79 11.44
CA SER A 209 -15.20 -6.94 12.89
C SER A 209 -14.25 -7.97 13.52
N SER A 210 -13.70 -8.88 12.71
CA SER A 210 -12.75 -9.90 13.16
C SER A 210 -11.64 -10.19 12.12
N PRO A 211 -10.52 -10.82 12.54
CA PRO A 211 -9.48 -11.26 11.62
C PRO A 211 -9.95 -12.26 10.56
N GLU A 212 -10.90 -13.13 10.91
CA GLU A 212 -11.48 -14.12 9.99
C GLU A 212 -12.28 -13.43 8.88
N GLU A 213 -13.17 -12.50 9.25
CA GLU A 213 -13.94 -11.70 8.31
C GLU A 213 -13.01 -10.85 7.43
N LEU A 214 -11.95 -10.27 8.01
CA LEU A 214 -10.94 -9.51 7.26
C LEU A 214 -10.25 -10.38 6.19
N ALA A 215 -9.88 -11.61 6.53
CA ALA A 215 -9.26 -12.56 5.59
C ALA A 215 -10.21 -12.92 4.44
N GLU A 216 -11.51 -13.08 4.72
CA GLU A 216 -12.52 -13.35 3.70
C GLU A 216 -12.71 -12.16 2.73
N LEU A 217 -12.84 -10.94 3.27
CA LEU A 217 -13.04 -9.73 2.47
C LEU A 217 -11.82 -9.43 1.58
N THR A 218 -10.61 -9.53 2.15
CA THR A 218 -9.37 -9.31 1.39
C THR A 218 -9.15 -10.36 0.30
N THR A 219 -9.53 -11.62 0.54
CA THR A 219 -9.52 -12.69 -0.48
C THR A 219 -10.47 -12.37 -1.63
N LYS A 220 -11.70 -11.94 -1.32
CA LYS A 220 -12.68 -11.52 -2.34
C LYS A 220 -12.16 -10.34 -3.18
N LEU A 221 -11.56 -9.32 -2.55
CA LEU A 221 -10.99 -8.16 -3.23
C LEU A 221 -9.81 -8.52 -4.14
N THR A 222 -8.93 -9.40 -3.66
CA THR A 222 -7.80 -9.91 -4.45
C THR A 222 -8.31 -10.67 -5.67
N GLY A 223 -9.32 -11.53 -5.50
CA GLY A 223 -10.00 -12.25 -6.58
C GLY A 223 -10.71 -11.31 -7.57
N ALA A 224 -11.20 -10.16 -7.11
CA ALA A 224 -11.78 -9.11 -7.94
C ALA A 224 -10.74 -8.22 -8.65
N GLY A 225 -9.44 -8.48 -8.44
CA GLY A 225 -8.33 -7.80 -9.11
C GLY A 225 -7.85 -6.52 -8.43
N VAL A 226 -8.25 -6.25 -7.19
CA VAL A 226 -7.70 -5.13 -6.40
C VAL A 226 -6.30 -5.52 -5.92
N LYS A 227 -5.30 -4.73 -6.30
CA LYS A 227 -3.89 -5.04 -6.02
C LYS A 227 -3.35 -4.37 -4.75
N ASP A 228 -3.79 -3.14 -4.49
CA ASP A 228 -3.29 -2.31 -3.40
C ASP A 228 -4.30 -2.30 -2.25
N ILE A 229 -4.20 -3.31 -1.38
CA ILE A 229 -5.08 -3.50 -0.22
C ILE A 229 -4.30 -3.15 1.05
N SER A 230 -4.87 -2.27 1.89
CA SER A 230 -4.31 -1.82 3.17
C SER A 230 -5.15 -2.28 4.37
#